data_AF-A0A2T2VII0-F1
#
_entry.id   AF-A0A2T2VII0-F1
#
_cell.length_a   1.000
_cell.length_b   1.000
_cell.length_c   1.000
_cell.angle_alpha   90.00
_cell.angle_beta   90.00
_cell.angle_gamma   90.00
#
_symmetry.space_group_name_H-M   'P 1'
#
loop_
_entity.id
_entity.type
_entity.pdbx_description
1 polymer ?
#
loop_
_entity_poly.entity_id
_entity_poly.type
_entity_poly.pdbx_seq_one_letter_code
_entity_poly.pdbx_strand_id
1 'polypeptide(L)'
;MKMPAKNVNFKKKEIVMSETELRKKLHEDIDKADHHLLNMINALMEAYGDESVIIGYAVDGAPITRKDLKKRVEKAESQIAKGDYISHEDLEKASANW
;
A
#
# COMPACT_ATOMS: atom_id res chain seq x y z
N MET A 1 2.79 -52.40 -1.66
CA MET A 1 3.90 -51.59 -2.21
C MET A 1 3.72 -50.17 -1.69
N LYS A 2 4.58 -49.74 -0.75
CA LYS A 2 4.53 -48.40 -0.13
C LYS A 2 5.15 -47.37 -1.07
N MET A 3 4.54 -46.19 -1.17
CA MET A 3 5.25 -44.97 -1.52
C MET A 3 4.92 -43.91 -0.46
N PRO A 4 5.90 -43.41 0.32
CA PRO A 4 5.67 -42.30 1.23
C PRO A 4 5.66 -40.98 0.46
N ALA A 5 4.61 -40.17 0.66
CA ALA A 5 4.59 -38.79 0.21
C ALA A 5 5.72 -38.03 0.93
N LYS A 6 6.64 -37.46 0.15
CA LYS A 6 7.64 -36.52 0.66
C LYS A 6 6.94 -35.21 0.99
N ASN A 7 6.66 -34.96 2.26
CA ASN A 7 6.30 -33.63 2.73
C ASN A 7 7.54 -32.73 2.63
N VAL A 8 7.62 -31.94 1.56
CA VAL A 8 8.62 -30.89 1.44
C VAL A 8 8.12 -29.69 2.25
N ASN A 9 8.73 -29.48 3.42
CA ASN A 9 8.44 -28.34 4.28
C ASN A 9 9.26 -27.13 3.82
N PHE A 10 8.69 -26.28 2.98
CA PHE A 10 9.27 -24.98 2.67
C PHE A 10 8.99 -24.00 3.81
N LYS A 11 9.72 -24.11 4.93
CA LYS A 11 9.81 -23.00 5.87
C LYS A 11 10.63 -21.89 5.23
N LYS A 12 9.98 -20.94 4.57
CA LYS A 12 10.58 -19.65 4.25
C LYS A 12 10.91 -18.97 5.58
N LYS A 13 12.19 -18.89 5.92
CA LYS A 13 12.66 -18.19 7.12
C LYS A 13 12.54 -16.68 6.85
N GLU A 14 11.42 -16.09 7.20
CA GLU A 14 11.30 -14.63 7.27
C GLU A 14 12.17 -14.14 8.42
N ILE A 15 13.33 -13.58 8.11
CA ILE A 15 14.10 -12.78 9.05
C ILE A 15 13.46 -11.40 9.03
N VAL A 16 12.54 -11.14 9.95
CA VAL A 16 12.00 -9.80 10.17
C VAL A 16 13.02 -9.04 11.02
N MET A 17 13.77 -8.12 10.41
CA MET A 17 14.66 -7.20 11.13
C MET A 17 13.84 -6.07 11.77
N SER A 18 14.31 -5.51 12.89
CA SER A 18 13.73 -4.30 13.45
C SER A 18 13.97 -3.07 12.55
N GLU A 19 13.19 -1.99 12.73
CA GLU A 19 13.36 -0.76 11.95
C GLU A 19 14.79 -0.19 12.09
N THR A 20 15.34 -0.22 13.30
CA THR A 20 16.70 0.27 13.58
C THR A 20 17.76 -0.55 12.85
N GLU A 21 17.62 -1.89 12.86
CA GLU A 21 18.55 -2.79 12.17
C GLU A 21 18.46 -2.62 10.65
N LEU A 22 17.24 -2.49 10.12
CA LEU A 22 17.02 -2.24 8.70
C LEU A 22 17.64 -0.91 8.27
N ARG A 23 17.41 0.16 9.05
CA ARG A 23 17.97 1.49 8.75
C ARG A 23 19.50 1.47 8.75
N LYS A 24 20.10 0.83 9.75
CA LYS A 24 21.56 0.68 9.83
C LYS A 24 22.10 -0.08 8.62
N LYS A 25 21.48 -1.21 8.28
CA LYS A 25 21.87 -2.02 7.13
C LYS A 25 21.78 -1.24 5.82
N LEU A 26 20.70 -0.51 5.58
CA LEU A 26 20.54 0.30 4.38
C LEU A 26 21.62 1.38 4.24
N HIS A 27 21.98 2.07 5.33
CA HIS A 27 23.09 3.03 5.31
C HIS A 27 24.40 2.36 4.90
N GLU A 28 24.74 1.21 5.51
CA GLU A 28 25.97 0.47 5.17
C GLU A 28 25.99 -0.03 3.73
N ASP A 29 24.83 -0.42 3.19
CA ASP A 29 24.69 -0.88 1.81
C ASP A 29 24.80 0.29 0.81
N ILE A 30 24.23 1.47 1.15
CA ILE A 30 24.32 2.70 0.34
C ILE A 30 25.76 3.21 0.26
N ASP A 31 26.51 3.18 1.37
CA ASP A 31 27.91 3.66 1.40
C ASP A 31 28.84 2.87 0.47
N LYS A 32 28.45 1.65 0.09
CA LYS A 32 29.22 0.75 -0.79
C LYS A 32 28.63 0.63 -2.20
N ALA A 33 27.49 1.26 -2.45
CA ALA A 33 26.78 1.15 -3.72
C ALA A 33 27.52 1.90 -4.84
N ASP A 34 27.42 1.37 -6.06
CA ASP A 34 27.88 2.09 -7.24
C ASP A 34 26.88 3.18 -7.66
N HIS A 35 27.31 4.06 -8.57
CA HIS A 35 26.47 5.16 -9.03
C HIS A 35 25.15 4.67 -9.65
N HIS A 36 25.16 3.55 -10.36
CA HIS A 36 23.97 3.04 -11.02
C HIS A 36 22.90 2.60 -10.01
N LEU A 37 23.30 1.86 -8.99
CA LEU A 37 22.43 1.45 -7.89
C LEU A 37 21.90 2.66 -7.12
N LEU A 38 22.75 3.66 -6.84
CA LEU A 38 22.33 4.89 -6.16
C LEU A 38 21.25 5.64 -6.96
N ASN A 39 21.39 5.76 -8.28
CA ASN A 39 20.39 6.39 -9.12
C ASN A 39 19.06 5.65 -9.10
N MET A 40 19.09 4.31 -9.13
CA MET A 40 17.88 3.49 -9.06
C MET A 40 17.16 3.65 -7.71
N ILE A 41 17.92 3.65 -6.60
CA ILE A 41 17.37 3.89 -5.25
C ILE A 41 16.75 5.29 -5.18
N ASN A 42 17.43 6.32 -5.70
CA ASN A 42 16.91 7.69 -5.70
C ASN A 42 15.59 7.80 -6.46
N ALA A 43 15.53 7.26 -7.68
CA ALA A 43 14.30 7.25 -8.48
C ALA A 43 13.15 6.50 -7.78
N LEU A 44 13.45 5.38 -7.12
CA LEU A 44 12.46 4.64 -6.34
C LEU A 44 11.93 5.47 -5.15
N MET A 45 12.83 6.16 -4.43
CA MET A 45 12.46 7.00 -3.29
C MET A 45 11.61 8.20 -3.71
N GLU A 46 11.96 8.85 -4.82
CA GLU A 46 11.16 9.93 -5.42
C GLU A 46 9.76 9.42 -5.79
N ALA A 47 9.67 8.29 -6.50
CA ALA A 47 8.39 7.69 -6.88
C ALA A 47 7.54 7.23 -5.68
N TYR A 48 8.19 6.76 -4.60
CA TYR A 48 7.50 6.36 -3.38
C TYR A 48 6.90 7.55 -2.63
N GLY A 49 7.63 8.68 -2.58
CA GLY A 49 7.20 9.91 -1.93
C GLY A 49 6.27 10.79 -2.76
N ASP A 50 6.14 10.52 -4.06
CA ASP A 50 5.33 11.36 -4.95
C ASP A 50 3.83 11.19 -4.67
N GLU A 51 3.30 12.17 -3.95
CA GLU A 51 1.87 12.29 -3.65
C GLU A 51 1.04 12.79 -4.85
N SER A 52 1.68 13.34 -5.88
CA SER A 52 1.02 13.91 -7.07
C SER A 52 0.70 12.88 -8.16
N VAL A 53 1.22 11.65 -8.03
CA VAL A 53 0.94 10.54 -8.95
C VAL A 53 -0.57 10.36 -9.12
N ILE A 54 -1.03 10.44 -10.36
CA ILE A 54 -2.42 10.14 -10.74
C ILE A 54 -2.61 8.63 -10.65
N ILE A 55 -3.57 8.20 -9.84
CA ILE A 55 -3.88 6.79 -9.59
C ILE A 55 -5.27 6.38 -10.09
N GLY A 56 -6.04 7.32 -10.63
CA GLY A 56 -7.37 7.07 -11.19
C GLY A 56 -8.06 8.36 -11.62
N TYR A 57 -9.31 8.24 -12.04
CA TYR A 57 -10.15 9.34 -12.47
C TYR A 57 -11.53 9.26 -11.80
N ALA A 58 -12.11 10.41 -11.48
CA ALA A 58 -13.48 10.53 -11.00
C ALA A 58 -14.48 10.39 -12.16
N VAL A 59 -15.77 10.29 -11.83
CA VAL A 59 -16.86 10.12 -12.82
C VAL A 59 -17.00 11.30 -13.79
N ASP A 60 -16.54 12.48 -13.39
CA ASP A 60 -16.45 13.69 -14.21
C ASP A 60 -15.15 13.78 -15.03
N GLY A 61 -14.28 12.76 -14.94
CA GLY A 61 -12.98 12.72 -15.60
C GLY A 61 -11.87 13.47 -14.86
N ALA A 62 -12.12 14.05 -13.67
CA ALA A 62 -11.08 14.71 -12.91
C ALA A 62 -10.05 13.69 -12.38
N PRO A 63 -8.73 13.97 -12.48
CA PRO A 63 -7.71 13.05 -11.97
C PRO A 63 -7.77 12.95 -10.45
N ILE A 64 -7.52 11.74 -9.94
CA ILE A 64 -7.39 11.46 -8.50
C ILE A 64 -5.92 11.15 -8.24
N THR A 65 -5.28 11.97 -7.42
CA THR A 65 -3.88 11.74 -7.01
C THR A 65 -3.81 10.79 -5.81
N ARG A 66 -2.61 10.25 -5.54
CA ARG A 66 -2.33 9.50 -4.30
C ARG A 66 -2.73 10.29 -3.06
N LYS A 67 -2.44 11.60 -3.03
CA LYS A 67 -2.83 12.52 -1.95
C LYS A 67 -4.34 12.56 -1.76
N ASP A 68 -5.08 12.66 -2.85
CA ASP A 68 -6.55 12.78 -2.81
C ASP A 68 -7.19 11.51 -2.29
N LEU A 69 -6.69 10.34 -2.70
CA LEU A 69 -7.18 9.06 -2.17
C LEU A 69 -6.88 8.93 -0.67
N LYS A 70 -5.68 9.27 -0.22
CA LYS A 70 -5.34 9.23 1.20
C LYS A 70 -6.31 10.07 2.04
N LYS A 71 -6.58 11.31 1.61
CA LYS A 71 -7.58 12.19 2.25
C LYS A 71 -8.99 11.60 2.24
N ARG A 72 -9.39 10.92 1.15
CA ARG A 72 -10.71 10.26 1.07
C ARG A 72 -10.82 9.10 2.05
N VAL A 73 -9.77 8.30 2.20
CA VAL A 73 -9.72 7.20 3.18
C VAL A 73 -9.80 7.75 4.61
N GLU A 74 -8.98 8.74 4.95
CA GLU A 74 -9.01 9.39 6.27
C GLU A 74 -10.40 9.98 6.59
N LYS A 75 -11.04 10.60 5.60
CA LYS A 75 -12.41 11.11 5.75
C LYS A 75 -13.41 9.96 5.98
N ALA A 76 -13.32 8.88 5.21
CA ALA A 76 -14.22 7.74 5.36
C ALA A 76 -14.07 7.06 6.73
N GLU A 77 -12.84 6.89 7.21
CA GLU A 77 -12.57 6.39 8.57
C GLU A 77 -13.19 7.29 9.64
N SER A 78 -13.07 8.62 9.49
CA SER A 78 -13.70 9.58 10.41
C SER A 78 -15.23 9.49 10.39
N GLN A 79 -15.83 9.31 9.22
CA GLN A 79 -17.28 9.15 9.08
C GLN A 79 -17.76 7.87 9.76
N ILE A 80 -17.07 6.75 9.54
CA ILE A 80 -17.36 5.47 10.20
C ILE A 80 -17.29 5.63 11.72
N ALA A 81 -16.24 6.28 12.24
CA ALA A 81 -16.08 6.51 13.67
C ALA A 81 -17.19 7.38 14.29
N LYS A 82 -17.79 8.28 13.51
CA LYS A 82 -18.90 9.16 13.94
C LYS A 82 -20.28 8.52 13.79
N GLY A 83 -20.36 7.36 13.13
CA GLY A 83 -21.64 6.76 12.77
C GLY A 83 -22.27 7.35 11.51
N ASP A 84 -21.53 8.16 10.74
CA ASP A 84 -21.98 8.79 9.49
C ASP A 84 -21.88 7.80 8.32
N TYR A 85 -22.54 6.65 8.44
CA TYR A 85 -22.64 5.63 7.40
C TYR A 85 -24.10 5.22 7.17
N ILE A 86 -24.39 4.68 6.00
CA ILE A 86 -25.67 4.06 5.68
C ILE A 86 -25.47 2.56 5.49
N SER A 87 -26.44 1.77 5.91
CA SER A 87 -26.41 0.34 5.62
C SER A 87 -26.73 0.09 4.14
N HIS A 88 -26.41 -1.10 3.64
CA HIS A 88 -26.77 -1.50 2.29
C HIS A 88 -28.30 -1.47 2.08
N GLU A 89 -29.06 -1.93 3.08
CA GLU A 89 -30.53 -1.93 3.06
C GLU A 89 -31.11 -0.50 3.00
N ASP A 90 -30.50 0.45 3.70
CA ASP A 90 -30.91 1.86 3.66
C ASP A 90 -30.60 2.50 2.30
N LEU A 91 -29.47 2.11 1.71
CA LEU A 91 -29.07 2.55 0.37
C LEU A 91 -30.03 2.03 -0.71
N GLU A 92 -30.42 0.75 -0.66
CA GLU A 92 -31.41 0.17 -1.59
C GLU A 92 -32.76 0.90 -1.51
N LYS A 93 -33.25 1.18 -0.28
CA LYS A 93 -34.49 1.93 -0.07
C LYS A 93 -34.40 3.35 -0.62
N ALA A 94 -33.26 4.03 -0.45
CA ALA A 94 -33.05 5.38 -0.96
C ALA A 94 -33.00 5.39 -2.50
N SER A 95 -32.30 4.43 -3.11
CA SER A 95 -32.15 4.32 -4.56
C SER A 95 -33.46 4.04 -5.29
N ALA A 96 -34.44 3.41 -4.65
CA ALA A 96 -35.75 3.16 -5.25
C ALA A 96 -36.56 4.44 -5.53
N ASN A 97 -36.18 5.56 -4.91
CA ASN A 97 -36.83 6.87 -5.04
C ASN A 97 -36.01 7.87 -5.87
N TRP A 98 -34.97 7.42 -6.57
CA TRP A 98 -34.15 8.22 -7.49
C TRP A 98 -34.59 8.02 -8.92
#